data_AF-A0A2S4UXR9-F1
#
_entry.id   AF-A0A2S4UXR9-F1
#
_cell.length_a   1.000
_cell.length_b   1.000
_cell.length_c   1.000
_cell.angle_alpha   90.00
_cell.angle_beta   90.00
_cell.angle_gamma   90.00
#
_symmetry.space_group_name_H-M   'P 1'
#
loop_
_entity.id
_entity.type
_entity.pdbx_description
1 polymer ?
#
loop_
_entity_poly.entity_id
_entity_poly.type
_entity_poly.pdbx_seq_one_letter_code
_entity_poly.pdbx_strand_id
1 'polypeptide(L)'
;MSELVVNVVGDLDDVVTILRDAHSIDNLTTRQLLIEAVRVIEDHFKDPLLLILLHFVPIIPDTDGLPTQNYYRDWFADWKAMFTIAVGNFLNNAEVLQD
;
A
#
# COMPACT_ATOMS: atom_id res chain seq x y z
N MET A 1 14.85 -13.51 3.56
CA MET A 1 13.65 -12.67 3.39
C MET A 1 13.71 -12.10 1.97
N SER A 2 12.61 -12.04 1.20
CA SER A 2 12.68 -11.50 -0.17
C SER A 2 12.96 -9.99 -0.14
N GLU A 3 13.65 -9.48 -1.16
CA GLU A 3 14.00 -8.05 -1.30
C GLU A 3 12.77 -7.13 -1.19
N LEU A 4 11.64 -7.53 -1.80
CA LEU A 4 10.37 -6.81 -1.67
C LEU A 4 9.88 -6.68 -0.23
N VAL A 5 10.05 -7.72 0.60
CA VAL A 5 9.64 -7.69 2.01
C VAL A 5 10.55 -6.77 2.82
N VAL A 6 11.85 -6.71 2.48
CA VAL A 6 12.79 -5.78 3.11
C VAL A 6 12.44 -4.33 2.76
N ASN A 7 12.07 -4.06 1.50
CA ASN A 7 11.71 -2.72 1.04
C ASN A 7 10.43 -2.22 1.72
N VAL A 8 9.36 -3.03 1.73
CA VAL A 8 8.09 -2.64 2.37
C VAL A 8 8.24 -2.38 3.88
N VAL A 9 9.05 -3.17 4.57
CA VAL A 9 9.34 -2.94 6.00
C VAL A 9 10.11 -1.65 6.19
N GLY A 10 11.07 -1.35 5.32
CA GLY A 10 11.80 -0.08 5.31
C GLY A 10 10.86 1.11 5.12
N ASP A 11 10.00 1.08 4.11
CA ASP A 11 9.10 2.20 3.83
C ASP A 11 8.12 2.48 4.99
N LEU A 12 7.64 1.42 5.65
CA LEU A 12 6.79 1.56 6.84
C LEU A 12 7.57 2.15 8.03
N ASP A 13 8.82 1.77 8.21
CA ASP A 13 9.68 2.33 9.25
C ASP A 13 10.00 3.81 8.98
N ASP A 14 10.17 4.20 7.71
CA ASP A 14 10.33 5.59 7.30
C ASP A 14 9.10 6.42 7.68
N VAL A 15 7.88 5.94 7.36
CA VAL A 15 6.63 6.61 7.78
C VAL A 15 6.56 6.78 9.29
N VAL A 16 6.88 5.73 10.06
CA VAL A 16 6.87 5.77 11.53
C VAL A 16 7.90 6.76 12.06
N THR A 17 9.08 6.80 11.47
CA THR A 17 10.16 7.72 11.87
C THR A 17 9.76 9.17 11.64
N ILE A 18 9.23 9.48 10.45
CA ILE A 18 8.75 10.84 10.13
C ILE A 18 7.66 11.27 11.12
N LEU A 19 6.70 10.39 11.44
CA LEU A 19 5.63 10.70 12.40
C LEU A 19 6.16 10.92 13.83
N ARG A 20 7.19 10.19 14.25
CA ARG A 20 7.80 10.37 15.58
C ARG A 20 8.56 11.69 15.69
N ASP A 21 9.25 12.05 14.61
CA ASP A 21 10.11 13.24 14.58
C ASP A 21 9.35 14.52 14.17
N ALA A 22 8.05 14.40 13.86
CA ALA A 22 7.19 15.51 13.44
C ALA A 22 7.19 16.71 14.40
N HIS A 23 7.45 16.51 15.70
CA HIS A 23 7.55 17.64 16.65
C HIS A 23 8.85 18.46 16.49
N SER A 24 9.86 17.86 15.88
CA SER A 24 11.22 18.41 15.71
C SER A 24 11.48 18.95 14.31
N ILE A 25 10.57 18.66 13.36
CA ILE A 25 10.65 19.04 11.95
C ILE A 25 9.51 20.03 11.68
N ASP A 26 9.71 21.00 10.78
CA ASP A 26 8.62 21.90 10.40
C ASP A 26 7.50 21.14 9.66
N ASN A 27 6.27 21.63 9.74
CA ASN A 27 5.10 20.95 9.19
C ASN A 27 5.18 20.77 7.67
N LEU A 28 5.78 21.72 6.95
CA LEU A 28 5.94 21.64 5.50
C LEU A 28 6.87 20.48 5.12
N THR A 29 8.02 20.37 5.79
CA THR A 29 8.96 19.28 5.58
C THR A 29 8.36 17.94 6.01
N THR A 30 7.72 17.87 7.17
CA THR A 30 7.03 16.66 7.65
C THR A 30 6.00 16.16 6.64
N ARG A 31 5.15 17.07 6.13
CA ARG A 31 4.16 16.75 5.11
C ARG A 31 4.81 16.18 3.84
N GLN A 32 5.84 16.84 3.33
CA GLN A 32 6.51 16.41 2.09
C GLN A 32 7.08 14.99 2.24
N LEU A 33 7.77 14.73 3.36
CA LEU A 33 8.35 13.42 3.66
C LEU A 33 7.27 12.34 3.79
N LEU A 34 6.15 12.64 4.45
CA LEU A 34 5.02 11.71 4.57
C LEU A 34 4.39 11.38 3.21
N ILE A 35 4.19 12.37 2.35
CA ILE A 35 3.65 12.17 1.00
C ILE A 35 4.57 11.28 0.16
N GLU A 36 5.88 11.55 0.21
CA GLU A 36 6.88 10.75 -0.50
C GLU A 36 6.90 9.30 -0.02
N ALA A 37 6.99 9.09 1.30
CA ALA A 37 7.04 7.75 1.88
C ALA A 37 5.78 6.93 1.56
N VAL A 38 4.59 7.54 1.64
CA VAL A 38 3.34 6.84 1.31
C VAL A 38 3.19 6.54 -0.18
N ARG A 39 3.75 7.37 -1.08
CA ARG A 39 3.79 7.05 -2.52
C ARG A 39 4.71 5.87 -2.82
N VAL A 40 5.86 5.76 -2.14
CA VAL A 40 6.74 4.60 -2.27
C VAL A 40 6.01 3.32 -1.85
N ILE A 41 5.27 3.38 -0.72
CA ILE A 41 4.41 2.28 -0.29
C ILE A 41 3.35 1.97 -1.36
N GLU A 42 2.68 2.98 -1.94
CA GLU A 42 1.69 2.76 -2.99
C GLU A 42 2.28 1.97 -4.17
N ASP A 43 3.44 2.38 -4.66
CA ASP A 43 4.12 1.76 -5.81
C ASP A 43 4.52 0.31 -5.52
N HIS A 44 5.04 0.03 -4.32
CA HIS A 44 5.42 -1.33 -3.92
C HIS A 44 4.25 -2.30 -3.76
N PHE A 45 3.01 -1.81 -3.59
CA PHE A 45 1.83 -2.66 -3.43
C PHE A 45 0.96 -2.75 -4.69
N LYS A 46 0.84 -1.66 -5.45
CA LYS A 46 -0.08 -1.57 -6.59
C LYS A 46 0.29 -2.54 -7.72
N ASP A 47 1.56 -2.57 -8.10
CA ASP A 47 2.03 -3.40 -9.20
C ASP A 47 2.04 -4.89 -8.84
N PRO A 48 2.55 -5.32 -7.68
CA PRO A 48 2.48 -6.72 -7.27
C PRO A 48 1.05 -7.25 -7.12
N LEU A 49 0.12 -6.46 -6.56
CA LEU A 49 -1.29 -6.87 -6.46
C LEU A 49 -1.93 -7.07 -7.83
N LEU A 50 -1.62 -6.20 -8.79
CA LEU A 50 -2.10 -6.35 -10.17
C LEU A 50 -1.52 -7.61 -10.83
N LEU A 51 -0.23 -7.88 -10.64
CA LEU A 51 0.42 -9.08 -11.17
C LEU A 51 -0.16 -10.36 -10.57
N ILE A 52 -0.47 -10.38 -9.26
CA ILE A 52 -1.14 -11.50 -8.60
C ILE A 52 -2.53 -11.74 -9.25
N LEU A 53 -3.33 -10.69 -9.41
CA LEU A 53 -4.65 -10.77 -10.02
C LEU A 53 -4.61 -11.30 -11.47
N LEU A 54 -3.61 -10.87 -12.26
CA LEU A 54 -3.51 -11.20 -13.68
C LEU A 54 -2.82 -12.52 -13.97
N HIS A 55 -1.84 -12.92 -13.15
CA HIS A 55 -0.98 -14.06 -13.45
C HIS A 55 -1.09 -15.21 -12.44
N PHE A 56 -1.40 -14.93 -11.17
CA PHE A 56 -1.35 -15.94 -10.12
C PHE A 56 -2.74 -16.54 -9.90
N VAL A 57 -3.76 -15.68 -9.80
CA VAL A 57 -5.17 -16.12 -9.64
C VAL A 57 -5.60 -17.09 -10.74
N PRO A 58 -5.30 -16.86 -12.04
CA PRO A 58 -5.72 -17.80 -13.09
C PRO A 58 -5.05 -19.18 -13.05
N ILE A 59 -3.93 -19.32 -12.32
CA ILE A 59 -3.23 -20.61 -12.17
C ILE A 59 -3.92 -21.48 -11.11
N ILE A 60 -4.71 -20.88 -10.21
CA ILE A 60 -5.40 -21.59 -9.14
C ILE A 60 -6.43 -22.53 -9.78
N PRO A 61 -6.40 -23.84 -9.52
CA PRO A 61 -7.38 -24.75 -10.10
C PRO A 61 -8.78 -24.41 -9.57
N ASP A 62 -9.75 -24.30 -10.47
CA ASP A 62 -11.16 -24.31 -10.07
C ASP A 62 -11.50 -25.73 -9.60
N THR A 63 -11.79 -25.86 -8.32
CA THR A 63 -12.16 -27.13 -7.71
C THR A 63 -13.63 -27.43 -8.02
N ASP A 64 -13.93 -28.69 -8.36
CA ASP A 64 -15.28 -29.13 -8.72
C ASP A 64 -16.32 -28.70 -7.67
N GLY A 65 -17.07 -27.63 -7.97
CA GLY A 65 -18.15 -27.09 -7.15
C GLY A 65 -17.85 -25.81 -6.35
N LEU A 66 -16.61 -25.30 -6.34
CA LEU A 66 -16.25 -24.01 -5.71
C LEU A 66 -15.46 -23.15 -6.70
N PRO A 67 -15.94 -21.95 -7.07
CA PRO A 67 -15.24 -21.07 -8.01
C PRO A 67 -14.09 -20.35 -7.28
N THR A 68 -13.07 -21.11 -6.92
CA THR A 68 -11.93 -20.67 -6.11
C THR A 68 -11.21 -19.50 -6.77
N GLN A 69 -11.11 -19.47 -8.10
CA GLN A 69 -10.54 -18.32 -8.81
C GLN A 69 -11.37 -17.03 -8.60
N ASN A 70 -12.70 -17.13 -8.63
CA ASN A 70 -13.58 -15.98 -8.41
C ASN A 70 -13.43 -15.47 -6.97
N TYR A 71 -13.36 -16.37 -5.99
CA TYR A 71 -13.14 -15.98 -4.61
C TYR A 71 -11.85 -15.17 -4.43
N TYR A 72 -10.72 -15.66 -4.96
CA TYR A 72 -9.45 -14.93 -4.87
C TYR A 72 -9.46 -13.63 -5.68
N ARG A 73 -10.09 -13.63 -6.85
CA ARG A 73 -10.25 -12.42 -7.68
C ARG A 73 -10.98 -11.32 -6.90
N ASP A 74 -12.13 -11.66 -6.30
CA ASP A 74 -12.94 -10.71 -5.55
C ASP A 74 -12.17 -10.22 -4.31
N TRP A 75 -11.55 -11.14 -3.56
CA TRP A 75 -10.77 -10.80 -2.38
C TRP A 75 -9.60 -9.85 -2.69
N PHE A 76 -8.77 -10.15 -3.70
CA PHE A 76 -7.67 -9.27 -4.09
C PHE A 76 -8.16 -7.93 -4.68
N ALA A 77 -9.30 -7.92 -5.38
CA ALA A 77 -9.91 -6.69 -5.87
C ALA A 77 -10.36 -5.78 -4.72
N ASP A 78 -11.00 -6.35 -3.69
CA ASP A 78 -11.41 -5.63 -2.48
C ASP A 78 -10.19 -5.06 -1.74
N TRP A 79 -9.14 -5.87 -1.55
CA TRP A 79 -7.89 -5.40 -0.94
C TRP A 79 -7.24 -4.25 -1.71
N LYS A 80 -7.19 -4.33 -3.04
CA LYS A 80 -6.68 -3.25 -3.88
C LYS A 80 -7.51 -1.97 -3.73
N ALA A 81 -8.85 -2.10 -3.70
CA ALA A 81 -9.74 -0.96 -3.50
C ALA A 81 -9.55 -0.32 -2.12
N MET A 82 -9.55 -1.11 -1.04
CA MET A 82 -9.30 -0.64 0.33
C MET A 82 -7.94 0.06 0.46
N PHE A 83 -6.89 -0.53 -0.11
CA PHE A 83 -5.55 0.05 -0.09
C PHE A 83 -5.49 1.39 -0.84
N THR A 84 -6.12 1.46 -2.02
CA THR A 84 -6.21 2.70 -2.81
C THR A 84 -6.93 3.80 -2.03
N ILE A 85 -8.03 3.46 -1.35
CA ILE A 85 -8.78 4.40 -0.50
C ILE A 85 -7.94 4.85 0.69
N ALA A 86 -7.21 3.93 1.34
CA ALA A 86 -6.36 4.25 2.49
C ALA A 86 -5.24 5.23 2.11
N VAL A 87 -4.53 4.97 0.99
CA VAL A 87 -3.50 5.86 0.46
C VAL A 87 -4.09 7.23 0.10
N GLY A 88 -5.20 7.26 -0.64
CA GLY A 88 -5.86 8.51 -1.02
C GLY A 88 -6.29 9.34 0.20
N ASN A 89 -6.90 8.70 1.20
CA ASN A 89 -7.27 9.37 2.44
C ASN A 89 -6.04 9.91 3.17
N PHE A 90 -4.96 9.13 3.26
CA PHE A 90 -3.73 9.56 3.90
C PHE A 90 -3.16 10.80 3.21
N LEU A 91 -2.97 10.75 1.88
CA LEU A 91 -2.40 11.86 1.11
C LEU A 91 -3.24 13.12 1.23
N ASN A 92 -4.57 13.01 1.11
CA ASN A 92 -5.48 14.15 1.27
C ASN A 92 -5.36 14.79 2.66
N ASN A 93 -5.21 14.00 3.73
CA ASN A 93 -5.07 14.53 5.08
C ASN A 93 -3.66 15.11 5.33
N ALA A 94 -2.62 14.48 4.76
CA ALA A 94 -1.26 15.01 4.82
C ALA A 94 -1.14 16.37 4.13
N GLU A 95 -1.84 16.58 3.01
CA GLU A 95 -1.90 17.88 2.33
C GLU A 95 -2.53 18.98 3.19
N VAL A 96 -3.50 18.61 4.03
CA VAL A 96 -4.28 19.51 4.89
C VAL A 96 -3.62 19.75 6.26
N LEU A 97 -2.49 19.12 6.59
CA LEU A 97 -1.70 19.52 7.76
C LEU A 97 -1.34 21.00 7.63
N GLN A 98 -2.03 21.84 8.42
CA GLN A 98 -1.74 23.26 8.62
C GLN A 98 -1.01 23.44 9.96
N ASP A 99 -0.29 24.55 10.07
CA ASP A 99 0.47 24.94 11.26
C ASP A 99 -0.33 25.00 12.57
#